data_AF-A0A349DQ54-F1
#
_entry.id   AF-A0A349DQ54-F1
#
_cell.length_a   1.000
_cell.length_b   1.000
_cell.length_c   1.000
_cell.angle_alpha   90.00
_cell.angle_beta   90.00
_cell.angle_gamma   90.00
#
_symmetry.space_group_name_H-M   'P 1'
#
loop_
_entity.id
_entity.type
_entity.pdbx_description
1 polymer ?
#
loop_
_entity_poly.entity_id
_entity_poly.type
_entity_poly.pdbx_seq_one_letter_code
_entity_poly.pdbx_strand_id
1 'polypeptide(L)'
;MKEGILLCGHGTRREAGVKSFKKLVSILKERYQDSYEVDYGFLEFNHPTYEAAVERMYLNGIRKIYALPVILFAGSHAKNDIPYELNTLQTYHDDLTISMGKHIGVSSFLLDLSVKRIEETEKNLPKVDRKDTCLVVVGRGTTDPDANSDVAKLTSMLWDGMGFGFATTAYSGTAYPKIDEGLQLVEKLGFKRTIVIPFFFFTGVLLERIYTHVSEMNANSDLEYVYTDPFGADELILQAFDERLQEAKNGTANMNCQLCKYRKQVVGFEQDQGKEQIGHHLNVKGILFEEDEKPQEKQNSVGSKIKKMLGI
;
A
#
# COMPACT_ATOMS: atom_id res chain seq x y z
N MET A 1 29.09 2.03 -11.23
CA MET A 1 28.04 1.05 -11.60
C MET A 1 26.70 1.65 -11.21
N LYS A 2 25.67 1.52 -12.05
CA LYS A 2 24.32 1.99 -11.71
C LYS A 2 23.75 1.10 -10.60
N GLU A 3 23.04 1.68 -9.63
CA GLU A 3 22.34 0.94 -8.58
C GLU A 3 20.88 0.71 -9.01
N GLY A 4 20.24 -0.32 -8.46
CA GLY A 4 18.85 -0.68 -8.76
C GLY A 4 17.86 -0.25 -7.68
N ILE A 5 16.61 0.02 -8.07
CA ILE A 5 15.46 0.17 -7.16
C ILE A 5 14.41 -0.86 -7.53
N LEU A 6 14.11 -1.78 -6.62
CA LEU A 6 13.01 -2.73 -6.75
C LEU A 6 11.77 -2.19 -6.03
N LEU A 7 10.73 -1.85 -6.78
CA LEU A 7 9.42 -1.52 -6.22
C LEU A 7 8.66 -2.81 -5.87
N CYS A 8 8.49 -3.06 -4.58
CA CYS A 8 7.87 -4.28 -4.08
C CYS A 8 6.36 -4.10 -3.94
N GLY A 9 5.61 -4.50 -4.98
CA GLY A 9 4.15 -4.55 -4.97
C GLY A 9 3.63 -5.75 -4.19
N HIS A 10 2.47 -5.60 -3.54
CA HIS A 10 1.79 -6.72 -2.86
C HIS A 10 1.17 -7.69 -3.88
N GLY A 11 0.40 -7.16 -4.84
CA GLY A 11 -0.33 -7.96 -5.83
C GLY A 11 -1.84 -7.95 -5.57
N THR A 12 -2.63 -8.18 -6.61
CA THR A 12 -4.09 -8.15 -6.53
C THR A 12 -4.74 -8.96 -7.64
N ARG A 13 -5.93 -9.51 -7.35
CA ARG A 13 -6.77 -10.17 -8.34
C ARG A 13 -7.54 -9.20 -9.25
N ARG A 14 -7.45 -7.89 -9.00
CA ARG A 14 -8.20 -6.86 -9.73
C ARG A 14 -7.28 -6.13 -10.71
N GLU A 15 -7.62 -6.19 -11.99
CA GLU A 15 -6.89 -5.51 -13.06
C GLU A 15 -6.77 -3.99 -12.82
N ALA A 16 -7.82 -3.35 -12.31
CA ALA A 16 -7.79 -1.92 -11.96
C ALA A 16 -6.73 -1.58 -10.90
N GLY A 17 -6.50 -2.49 -9.94
CA GLY A 17 -5.46 -2.33 -8.93
C GLY A 17 -4.05 -2.52 -9.52
N VAL A 18 -3.87 -3.49 -10.42
CA VAL A 18 -2.61 -3.67 -11.17
C VAL A 18 -2.30 -2.43 -12.01
N LYS A 19 -3.27 -1.90 -12.76
CA LYS A 19 -3.14 -0.68 -13.55
C LYS A 19 -2.74 0.53 -12.70
N SER A 20 -3.36 0.70 -11.54
CA SER A 20 -3.05 1.80 -10.62
C SER A 20 -1.64 1.68 -10.04
N PHE A 21 -1.21 0.48 -9.67
CA PHE A 21 0.15 0.22 -9.24
C PHE A 21 1.17 0.47 -10.36
N LYS A 22 0.93 -0.06 -11.57
CA LYS A 22 1.79 0.16 -12.76
C LYS A 22 1.90 1.66 -13.09
N LYS A 23 0.85 2.47 -12.85
CA LYS A 23 0.92 3.94 -12.97
C LYS A 23 1.91 4.56 -11.97
N LEU A 24 1.86 4.18 -10.70
CA LEU A 24 2.85 4.63 -9.70
C LEU A 24 4.26 4.20 -10.09
N VAL A 25 4.43 2.96 -10.56
CA VAL A 25 5.72 2.45 -11.06
C VAL A 25 6.27 3.34 -12.18
N SER A 26 5.46 3.70 -13.17
CA SER A 26 5.92 4.57 -14.26
C SER A 26 6.39 5.93 -13.77
N ILE A 27 5.68 6.52 -12.81
CA ILE A 27 6.04 7.81 -12.20
C ILE A 27 7.35 7.70 -11.42
N LEU A 28 7.52 6.64 -10.62
CA LEU A 28 8.76 6.42 -9.86
C LEU A 28 9.95 6.05 -10.75
N LYS A 29 9.71 5.33 -11.87
CA LYS A 29 10.72 5.08 -12.91
C LYS A 29 11.24 6.40 -13.46
N GLU A 30 10.35 7.31 -13.84
CA GLU A 30 10.71 8.65 -14.32
C GLU A 30 11.44 9.47 -13.26
N ARG A 31 10.96 9.45 -12.01
CA ARG A 31 11.56 10.20 -10.89
C ARG A 31 13.02 9.85 -10.62
N TYR A 32 13.40 8.58 -10.82
CA TYR A 32 14.72 8.07 -10.45
C TYR A 32 15.63 7.70 -11.64
N GLN A 33 15.18 7.91 -12.88
CA GLN A 33 15.84 7.39 -14.09
C GLN A 33 17.31 7.82 -14.24
N ASP A 34 17.66 9.02 -13.77
CA ASP A 34 19.00 9.61 -13.89
C ASP A 34 20.05 8.88 -13.04
N SER A 35 19.62 8.31 -11.90
CA SER A 35 20.53 7.70 -10.92
C SER A 35 20.36 6.19 -10.79
N TYR A 36 19.17 5.65 -11.07
CA TYR A 36 18.81 4.27 -10.75
C TYR A 36 18.19 3.53 -11.92
N GLU A 37 18.44 2.22 -11.99
CA GLU A 37 17.61 1.32 -12.77
C GLU A 37 16.42 0.92 -11.90
N VAL A 38 15.21 1.33 -12.30
CA VAL A 38 14.00 1.04 -11.52
C VAL A 38 13.22 -0.07 -12.20
N ASP A 39 12.89 -1.10 -11.44
CA ASP A 39 12.00 -2.16 -11.85
C ASP A 39 11.04 -2.53 -10.71
N TYR A 40 10.09 -3.41 -10.97
CA TYR A 40 9.05 -3.77 -10.03
C TYR A 40 8.75 -5.26 -10.09
N GLY A 41 8.18 -5.77 -9.00
CA GLY A 41 7.54 -7.07 -9.00
C GLY A 41 6.39 -7.13 -8.00
N PHE A 42 5.73 -8.27 -7.96
CA PHE A 42 4.66 -8.58 -7.03
C PHE A 42 5.03 -9.74 -6.11
N LEU A 43 4.58 -9.66 -4.86
CA LEU A 43 4.68 -10.75 -3.89
C LEU A 43 3.68 -11.86 -4.22
N GLU A 44 2.44 -11.47 -4.51
CA GLU A 44 1.31 -12.38 -4.72
C GLU A 44 0.65 -12.15 -6.08
N PHE A 45 -0.01 -13.19 -6.59
CA PHE A 45 -0.92 -13.20 -7.73
C PHE A 45 -0.30 -12.85 -9.08
N ASN A 46 0.20 -11.63 -9.26
CA ASN A 46 0.55 -11.07 -10.56
C ASN A 46 2.02 -11.32 -10.93
N HIS A 47 2.31 -11.08 -12.21
CA HIS A 47 3.67 -10.97 -12.75
C HIS A 47 4.02 -9.51 -13.08
N PRO A 48 5.32 -9.17 -13.15
CA PRO A 48 6.48 -10.02 -12.81
C PRO A 48 6.58 -10.27 -11.28
N THR A 49 7.17 -11.40 -10.88
CA THR A 49 7.54 -11.66 -9.48
C THR A 49 8.76 -10.84 -9.08
N TYR A 50 9.05 -10.73 -7.77
CA TYR A 50 10.30 -10.11 -7.30
C TYR A 50 11.54 -10.77 -7.90
N GLU A 51 11.54 -12.10 -7.98
CA GLU A 51 12.60 -12.89 -8.58
C GLU A 51 12.84 -12.49 -10.04
N ALA A 52 11.80 -12.44 -10.86
CA ALA A 52 11.92 -12.05 -12.26
C ALA A 52 12.48 -10.62 -12.43
N ALA A 53 12.12 -9.70 -11.54
CA ALA A 53 12.63 -8.33 -11.56
C ALA A 53 14.10 -8.23 -11.13
N VAL A 54 14.47 -8.94 -10.06
CA VAL A 54 15.86 -9.00 -9.57
C VAL A 54 16.78 -9.63 -10.62
N GLU A 55 16.35 -10.73 -11.25
CA GLU A 55 17.12 -11.37 -12.33
C GLU A 55 17.35 -10.43 -13.52
N ARG A 56 16.32 -9.68 -13.95
CA ARG A 56 16.49 -8.68 -15.02
C ARG A 56 17.52 -7.61 -14.66
N MET A 57 17.44 -7.05 -13.46
CA MET A 57 18.42 -6.07 -12.97
C MET A 57 19.83 -6.66 -12.91
N TYR A 58 19.96 -7.90 -12.40
CA TYR A 58 21.23 -8.57 -12.25
C TYR A 58 21.91 -8.82 -13.61
N LEU A 59 21.15 -9.28 -14.60
CA LEU A 59 21.60 -9.47 -15.99
C LEU A 59 22.01 -8.15 -16.67
N ASN A 60 21.41 -7.02 -16.26
CA ASN A 60 21.81 -5.68 -16.69
C ASN A 60 23.05 -5.12 -15.96
N GLY A 61 23.70 -5.92 -15.11
CA GLY A 61 24.93 -5.56 -14.41
C GLY A 61 24.71 -4.82 -13.09
N ILE A 62 23.48 -4.77 -12.58
CA ILE A 62 23.18 -4.22 -11.26
C ILE A 62 23.65 -5.23 -10.18
N ARG A 63 24.39 -4.73 -9.17
CA ARG A 63 24.87 -5.53 -8.03
C ARG A 63 24.40 -5.03 -6.67
N LYS A 64 23.73 -3.88 -6.66
CA LYS A 64 23.16 -3.30 -5.45
C LYS A 64 21.76 -2.82 -5.73
N ILE A 65 20.79 -3.36 -5.00
CA ILE A 65 19.36 -3.10 -5.18
C ILE A 65 18.79 -2.54 -3.88
N TYR A 66 18.06 -1.43 -3.98
CA TYR A 66 17.23 -0.92 -2.89
C TYR A 66 15.78 -1.37 -3.11
N ALA A 67 15.31 -2.28 -2.27
CA ALA A 67 13.93 -2.74 -2.29
C ALA A 67 13.03 -1.77 -1.51
N LEU A 68 12.03 -1.19 -2.17
CA LEU A 68 11.09 -0.24 -1.59
C LEU A 68 9.69 -0.85 -1.54
N PRO A 69 9.18 -1.22 -0.35
CA PRO A 69 7.83 -1.72 -0.18
C PRO A 69 6.77 -0.68 -0.53
N VAL A 70 5.88 -1.01 -1.46
CA VAL A 70 4.68 -0.21 -1.75
C VAL A 70 3.57 -0.62 -0.78
N ILE A 71 3.81 -0.36 0.51
CA ILE A 71 2.96 -0.75 1.63
C ILE A 71 2.79 0.45 2.59
N LEU A 72 1.55 0.73 3.00
CA LEU A 72 1.26 1.80 3.95
C LEU A 72 1.59 1.41 5.40
N PHE A 73 1.14 0.25 5.87
CA PHE A 73 1.32 -0.20 7.26
C PHE A 73 1.87 -1.62 7.33
N ALA A 74 2.79 -1.86 8.26
CA ALA A 74 3.53 -3.11 8.34
C ALA A 74 2.76 -4.23 9.05
N GLY A 75 1.94 -4.96 8.29
CA GLY A 75 1.50 -6.31 8.67
C GLY A 75 2.56 -7.39 8.38
N SER A 76 2.13 -8.66 8.34
CA SER A 76 3.01 -9.81 8.08
C SER A 76 3.83 -9.66 6.81
N HIS A 77 3.26 -9.18 5.71
CA HIS A 77 4.01 -9.05 4.45
C HIS A 77 5.25 -8.18 4.56
N ALA A 78 5.15 -7.01 5.20
CA ALA A 78 6.29 -6.11 5.36
C ALA A 78 7.29 -6.60 6.42
N LYS A 79 6.81 -7.30 7.45
CA LYS A 79 7.64 -7.77 8.58
C LYS A 79 8.27 -9.15 8.34
N ASN A 80 7.77 -9.92 7.39
CA ASN A 80 8.10 -11.33 7.23
C ASN A 80 8.27 -11.72 5.77
N ASP A 81 7.21 -11.63 4.94
CA ASP A 81 7.25 -12.23 3.60
C ASP A 81 8.21 -11.52 2.64
N ILE A 82 8.21 -10.19 2.59
CA ILE A 82 9.15 -9.43 1.75
C ILE A 82 10.60 -9.63 2.23
N PRO A 83 10.93 -9.46 3.52
CA PRO A 83 12.28 -9.77 4.01
C PRO A 83 12.73 -11.20 3.66
N TYR A 84 11.85 -12.19 3.82
CA TYR A 84 12.13 -13.59 3.46
C TYR A 84 12.51 -13.71 1.99
N GLU A 85 11.66 -13.22 1.07
CA GLU A 85 11.93 -13.30 -0.38
C GLU A 85 13.24 -12.59 -0.75
N LEU A 86 13.47 -11.37 -0.26
CA LEU A 86 14.67 -10.61 -0.61
C LEU A 86 15.95 -11.26 -0.09
N ASN A 87 15.91 -11.86 1.10
CA ASN A 87 17.04 -12.63 1.63
C ASN A 87 17.29 -13.88 0.80
N THR A 88 16.24 -14.61 0.41
CA THR A 88 16.37 -15.78 -0.47
C THR A 88 16.98 -15.41 -1.82
N LEU A 89 16.47 -14.36 -2.48
CA LEU A 89 16.99 -13.90 -3.78
C LEU A 89 18.46 -13.48 -3.72
N GLN A 90 18.90 -12.91 -2.60
CA GLN A 90 20.29 -12.55 -2.40
C GLN A 90 21.21 -13.79 -2.37
N THR A 91 20.72 -14.96 -1.93
CA THR A 91 21.52 -16.20 -1.91
C THR A 91 21.80 -16.78 -3.29
N TYR A 92 21.10 -16.31 -4.33
CA TYR A 92 21.29 -16.81 -5.70
C TYR A 92 22.53 -16.22 -6.37
N HIS A 93 23.05 -15.10 -5.86
CA HIS A 93 24.19 -14.38 -6.45
C HIS A 93 25.10 -13.83 -5.35
N ASP A 94 26.32 -14.37 -5.22
CA ASP A 94 27.27 -14.04 -4.15
C ASP A 94 27.72 -12.57 -4.14
N ASP A 95 27.62 -11.86 -5.28
CA ASP A 95 28.02 -10.46 -5.45
C ASP A 95 26.83 -9.48 -5.49
N LEU A 96 25.61 -9.96 -5.23
CA LEU A 96 24.40 -9.14 -5.15
C LEU A 96 24.12 -8.71 -3.70
N THR A 97 23.90 -7.42 -3.47
CA THR A 97 23.40 -6.90 -2.20
C THR A 97 22.02 -6.29 -2.37
N ILE A 98 21.06 -6.72 -1.55
CA ILE A 98 19.72 -6.14 -1.50
C ILE A 98 19.51 -5.49 -0.13
N SER A 99 19.24 -4.19 -0.13
CA SER A 99 18.89 -3.41 1.07
C SER A 99 17.43 -2.99 1.00
N MET A 100 16.67 -3.21 2.07
CA MET A 100 15.24 -2.93 2.10
C MET A 100 14.94 -1.63 2.86
N GLY A 101 14.18 -0.73 2.25
CA GLY A 101 13.58 0.41 2.92
C GLY A 101 12.38 -0.01 3.76
N LYS A 102 11.99 0.79 4.77
CA LYS A 102 10.77 0.52 5.52
C LYS A 102 9.52 0.81 4.66
N HIS A 103 8.38 0.32 5.10
CA HIS A 103 7.05 0.72 4.59
C HIS A 103 6.78 2.22 4.86
N ILE A 104 5.76 2.83 4.26
CA ILE A 104 5.49 4.27 4.45
C ILE A 104 5.24 4.62 5.93
N GLY A 105 4.39 3.84 6.60
CA GLY A 105 4.11 3.95 8.03
C GLY A 105 3.55 5.31 8.44
N VAL A 106 3.75 5.65 9.71
CA VAL A 106 3.43 6.97 10.26
C VAL A 106 4.46 7.98 9.74
N SER A 107 4.11 8.68 8.66
CA SER A 107 4.95 9.67 7.97
C SER A 107 4.26 11.03 7.97
N SER A 108 5.05 12.11 8.08
CA SER A 108 4.53 13.48 7.92
C SER A 108 3.89 13.68 6.55
N PHE A 109 4.49 13.14 5.48
CA PHE A 109 3.93 13.24 4.14
C PHE A 109 2.55 12.57 4.01
N LEU A 110 2.34 11.44 4.69
CA LEU A 110 1.05 10.76 4.69
C LEU A 110 0.00 11.55 5.48
N LEU A 111 0.41 12.18 6.58
CA LEU A 111 -0.44 13.04 7.37
C LEU A 111 -0.84 14.30 6.58
N ASP A 112 0.12 14.97 5.95
CA ASP A 112 -0.11 16.16 5.11
C ASP A 112 -1.01 15.83 3.93
N LEU A 113 -0.83 14.65 3.31
CA LEU A 113 -1.71 14.20 2.22
C LEU A 113 -3.12 13.89 2.73
N SER A 114 -3.24 13.37 3.95
CA SER A 114 -4.54 13.12 4.57
C SER A 114 -5.30 14.42 4.81
N VAL A 115 -4.61 15.46 5.31
CA VAL A 115 -5.15 16.82 5.44
C VAL A 115 -5.60 17.34 4.08
N LYS A 116 -4.73 17.24 3.06
CA LYS A 116 -5.04 17.66 1.69
C LYS A 116 -6.31 16.98 1.15
N ARG A 117 -6.45 15.66 1.31
CA ARG A 117 -7.63 14.91 0.83
C ARG A 117 -8.91 15.33 1.52
N ILE A 118 -8.86 15.55 2.84
CA ILE A 118 -10.00 16.05 3.61
C ILE A 118 -10.41 17.44 3.12
N GLU A 119 -9.45 18.36 2.96
CA GLU A 119 -9.72 19.73 2.52
C GLU A 119 -10.22 19.79 1.06
N GLU A 120 -9.72 18.92 0.18
CA GLU A 120 -10.23 18.77 -1.20
C GLU A 120 -11.70 18.35 -1.21
N THR A 121 -12.09 17.42 -0.34
CA THR A 121 -13.50 17.03 -0.17
C THR A 121 -14.33 18.17 0.42
N GLU A 122 -13.86 18.82 1.49
CA GLU A 122 -14.58 19.94 2.14
C GLU A 122 -14.86 21.11 1.19
N LYS A 123 -13.93 21.43 0.26
CA LYS A 123 -14.11 22.50 -0.74
C LYS A 123 -15.34 22.31 -1.63
N ASN A 124 -15.77 21.08 -1.84
CA ASN A 124 -16.90 20.74 -2.71
C ASN A 124 -18.22 20.60 -1.94
N LEU A 125 -18.22 20.86 -0.62
CA LEU A 125 -19.35 20.66 0.25
C LEU A 125 -19.78 21.96 0.93
N PRO A 126 -21.04 22.06 1.40
CA PRO A 126 -21.45 23.16 2.28
C PRO A 126 -20.55 23.25 3.51
N LYS A 127 -20.28 24.48 3.98
CA LYS A 127 -19.47 24.66 5.20
C LYS A 127 -20.21 24.12 6.43
N VAL A 128 -19.53 23.24 7.16
CA VAL A 128 -19.93 22.74 8.48
C VAL A 128 -18.71 22.93 9.39
N ASP A 129 -18.92 23.41 10.62
CA ASP A 129 -17.82 23.53 11.58
C ASP A 129 -17.23 22.13 11.84
N ARG A 130 -15.90 22.01 11.89
CA ARG A 130 -15.27 20.72 12.18
C ARG A 130 -15.65 20.21 13.57
N LYS A 131 -16.02 21.08 14.52
CA LYS A 131 -16.61 20.68 15.82
C LYS A 131 -17.95 19.96 15.70
N ASP A 132 -18.70 20.20 14.62
CA ASP A 132 -19.93 19.50 14.28
C ASP A 132 -19.70 18.35 13.29
N THR A 133 -18.44 18.00 13.01
CA THR A 133 -18.03 16.97 12.05
C THR A 133 -17.27 15.84 12.75
N CYS A 134 -17.62 14.60 12.43
CA CYS A 134 -16.87 13.41 12.81
C CYS A 134 -15.89 13.01 11.70
N LEU A 135 -14.65 12.65 12.06
CA LEU A 135 -13.69 12.04 11.15
C LEU A 135 -13.61 10.52 11.39
N VAL A 136 -13.78 9.71 10.35
CA VAL A 136 -13.54 8.27 10.41
C VAL A 136 -12.36 7.93 9.53
N VAL A 137 -11.25 7.51 10.14
CA VAL A 137 -10.08 7.02 9.41
C VAL A 137 -10.21 5.53 9.21
N VAL A 138 -10.10 5.07 7.96
CA VAL A 138 -10.32 3.66 7.62
C VAL A 138 -9.04 3.02 7.14
N GLY A 139 -8.49 2.12 7.96
CA GLY A 139 -7.37 1.28 7.57
C GLY A 139 -7.82 -0.02 6.90
N ARG A 140 -6.88 -0.74 6.27
CA ARG A 140 -7.13 -2.12 5.85
C ARG A 140 -7.53 -3.00 7.03
N GLY A 141 -6.84 -2.88 8.17
CA GLY A 141 -7.03 -3.74 9.33
C GLY A 141 -6.41 -5.11 9.15
N THR A 142 -5.54 -5.49 10.09
CA THR A 142 -4.79 -6.74 10.08
C THR A 142 -4.86 -7.43 11.44
N THR A 143 -4.33 -8.66 11.52
CA THR A 143 -4.14 -9.35 12.81
C THR A 143 -2.90 -8.87 13.56
N ASP A 144 -2.09 -7.98 12.96
CA ASP A 144 -0.96 -7.34 13.63
C ASP A 144 -1.45 -6.04 14.31
N PRO A 145 -1.46 -5.98 15.66
CA PRO A 145 -1.95 -4.82 16.40
C PRO A 145 -1.09 -3.59 16.18
N ASP A 146 0.18 -3.75 15.86
CA ASP A 146 1.12 -2.65 15.64
C ASP A 146 0.71 -1.85 14.38
N ALA A 147 0.40 -2.57 13.29
CA ALA A 147 -0.10 -1.97 12.05
C ALA A 147 -1.45 -1.26 12.26
N ASN A 148 -2.33 -1.80 13.11
CA ASN A 148 -3.60 -1.17 13.44
C ASN A 148 -3.38 0.08 14.32
N SER A 149 -2.40 0.04 15.22
CA SER A 149 -2.06 1.16 16.11
C SER A 149 -1.50 2.37 15.34
N ASP A 150 -0.79 2.16 14.24
CA ASP A 150 -0.34 3.24 13.36
C ASP A 150 -1.52 4.03 12.77
N VAL A 151 -2.59 3.33 12.37
CA VAL A 151 -3.82 3.96 11.88
C VAL A 151 -4.46 4.78 12.99
N ALA A 152 -4.61 4.21 14.19
CA ALA A 152 -5.18 4.91 15.35
C ALA A 152 -4.37 6.14 15.79
N LYS A 153 -3.03 6.05 15.70
CA LYS A 153 -2.15 7.19 15.95
C LYS A 153 -2.40 8.30 14.94
N LEU A 154 -2.46 7.98 13.65
CA LEU A 154 -2.74 8.97 12.60
C LEU A 154 -4.15 9.56 12.72
N THR A 155 -5.15 8.77 13.15
CA THR A 155 -6.49 9.29 13.50
C THR A 155 -6.41 10.35 14.60
N SER A 156 -5.66 10.07 15.67
CA SER A 156 -5.51 11.02 16.78
C SER A 156 -4.83 12.30 16.32
N MET A 157 -3.77 12.18 15.51
CA MET A 157 -3.06 13.33 14.94
C MET A 157 -3.95 14.19 14.02
N LEU A 158 -4.76 13.56 13.16
CA LEU A 158 -5.71 14.28 12.30
C LEU A 158 -6.84 14.91 13.12
N TRP A 159 -7.34 14.21 14.14
CA TRP A 159 -8.40 14.71 15.00
C TRP A 159 -7.99 16.00 15.69
N ASP A 160 -6.94 15.93 16.53
CA ASP A 160 -6.46 17.05 17.32
C ASP A 160 -5.91 18.16 16.42
N GLY A 161 -5.20 17.77 15.35
CA GLY A 161 -4.55 18.71 14.43
C GLY A 161 -5.52 19.49 13.55
N MET A 162 -6.67 18.92 13.20
CA MET A 162 -7.65 19.57 12.30
C MET A 162 -8.86 20.14 13.04
N GLY A 163 -9.05 19.82 14.32
CA GLY A 163 -10.12 20.37 15.16
C GLY A 163 -11.49 19.72 14.96
N PHE A 164 -11.52 18.43 14.62
CA PHE A 164 -12.78 17.68 14.52
C PHE A 164 -13.46 17.54 15.89
N GLY A 165 -14.79 17.51 15.92
CA GLY A 165 -15.55 17.32 17.16
C GLY A 165 -15.36 15.92 17.74
N PHE A 166 -15.20 14.93 16.87
CA PHE A 166 -14.84 13.57 17.22
C PHE A 166 -14.08 12.90 16.08
N ALA A 167 -13.24 11.91 16.40
CA ALA A 167 -12.70 11.02 15.39
C ALA A 167 -12.57 9.60 15.91
N THR A 168 -12.64 8.63 15.01
CA THR A 168 -12.41 7.22 15.33
C THR A 168 -11.80 6.45 14.16
N THR A 169 -11.28 5.26 14.46
CA THR A 169 -10.78 4.32 13.46
C THR A 169 -11.82 3.27 13.13
N ALA A 170 -11.89 2.88 11.87
CA ALA A 170 -12.56 1.66 11.44
C ALA A 170 -11.70 0.88 10.44
N TYR A 171 -12.12 -0.34 10.10
CA TYR A 171 -11.33 -1.23 9.24
C TYR A 171 -12.18 -1.95 8.19
N SER A 172 -11.62 -2.17 7.01
CA SER A 172 -12.27 -2.92 5.92
C SER A 172 -11.97 -4.43 5.91
N GLY A 173 -10.91 -4.84 6.62
CA GLY A 173 -10.27 -6.16 6.57
C GLY A 173 -10.54 -6.97 7.83
N THR A 174 -9.50 -7.41 8.57
CA THR A 174 -9.67 -8.36 9.69
C THR A 174 -9.82 -7.71 11.07
N ALA A 175 -9.34 -6.49 11.26
CA ALA A 175 -9.45 -5.75 12.53
C ALA A 175 -10.87 -5.18 12.77
N TYR A 176 -11.10 -4.66 13.97
CA TYR A 176 -12.39 -4.13 14.44
C TYR A 176 -12.24 -2.72 15.04
N PRO A 177 -13.29 -1.88 15.03
CA PRO A 177 -14.61 -2.15 14.43
C PRO A 177 -14.54 -2.21 12.90
N LYS A 178 -15.43 -3.00 12.29
CA LYS A 178 -15.59 -2.96 10.82
C LYS A 178 -16.18 -1.61 10.40
N ILE A 179 -16.03 -1.25 9.13
CA ILE A 179 -16.51 0.05 8.62
C ILE A 179 -18.03 0.23 8.82
N ASP A 180 -18.83 -0.78 8.56
CA ASP A 180 -20.28 -0.76 8.79
C ASP A 180 -20.63 -0.59 10.27
N GLU A 181 -19.99 -1.36 11.14
CA GLU A 181 -20.15 -1.24 12.61
C GLU A 181 -19.69 0.15 13.11
N GLY A 182 -18.56 0.64 12.59
CA GLY A 182 -17.99 1.94 12.94
C GLY A 182 -18.90 3.10 12.56
N LEU A 183 -19.50 3.05 11.36
CA LEU A 183 -20.47 4.06 10.91
C LEU A 183 -21.74 4.03 11.78
N GLN A 184 -22.27 2.85 12.13
CA GLN A 184 -23.42 2.72 13.03
C GLN A 184 -23.14 3.27 14.44
N LEU A 185 -21.91 3.14 14.93
CA LEU A 185 -21.49 3.75 16.20
C LEU A 185 -21.43 5.27 16.10
N VAL A 186 -20.86 5.80 15.01
CA VAL A 186 -20.75 7.24 14.76
C VAL A 186 -22.11 7.89 14.57
N GLU A 187 -23.05 7.23 13.90
CA GLU A 187 -24.41 7.73 13.70
C GLU A 187 -25.10 8.09 15.02
N LYS A 188 -24.91 7.25 16.05
CA LYS A 188 -25.48 7.46 17.40
C LYS A 188 -24.93 8.70 18.10
N LEU A 189 -23.78 9.23 17.64
CA LEU A 189 -23.18 10.45 18.20
C LEU A 189 -23.81 11.73 17.62
N GLY A 190 -24.53 11.64 16.49
CA GLY A 190 -25.34 12.75 15.97
C GLY A 190 -24.55 13.92 15.37
N PHE A 191 -23.32 13.71 14.91
CA PHE A 191 -22.57 14.75 14.20
C PHE A 191 -23.23 15.08 12.86
N LYS A 192 -23.30 16.37 12.51
CA LYS A 192 -23.99 16.85 11.29
C LYS A 192 -23.39 16.26 10.02
N ARG A 193 -22.07 16.06 10.03
CA ARG A 193 -21.30 15.45 8.95
C ARG A 193 -20.34 14.41 9.49
N THR A 194 -20.17 13.32 8.76
CA THR A 194 -19.08 12.38 8.92
C THR A 194 -18.23 12.36 7.64
N ILE A 195 -16.93 12.63 7.77
CA ILE A 195 -15.95 12.49 6.69
C ILE A 195 -15.18 11.19 6.89
N VAL A 196 -15.20 10.31 5.90
CA VAL A 196 -14.49 9.03 5.91
C VAL A 196 -13.26 9.11 5.01
N ILE A 197 -12.07 8.97 5.61
CA ILE A 197 -10.80 8.96 4.86
C ILE A 197 -10.23 7.53 4.80
N PRO A 198 -10.16 6.91 3.61
CA PRO A 198 -9.55 5.60 3.44
C PRO A 198 -8.03 5.72 3.32
N PHE A 199 -7.30 5.02 4.19
CA PHE A 199 -5.84 4.94 4.12
C PHE A 199 -5.40 3.86 3.14
N PHE A 200 -5.52 4.18 1.85
CA PHE A 200 -5.20 3.31 0.73
C PHE A 200 -4.47 4.08 -0.36
N PHE A 201 -3.52 3.44 -1.05
CA PHE A 201 -2.91 4.02 -2.24
C PHE A 201 -3.89 4.06 -3.41
N PHE A 202 -4.56 2.94 -3.70
CA PHE A 202 -5.31 2.77 -4.94
C PHE A 202 -6.66 2.12 -4.71
N THR A 203 -7.48 2.17 -5.75
CA THR A 203 -8.75 1.44 -5.81
C THR A 203 -8.56 -0.09 -5.81
N GLY A 204 -9.60 -0.79 -5.37
CA GLY A 204 -9.67 -2.24 -5.27
C GLY A 204 -10.85 -2.67 -4.40
N VAL A 205 -11.06 -3.98 -4.24
CA VAL A 205 -12.24 -4.56 -3.56
C VAL A 205 -12.47 -3.96 -2.17
N LEU A 206 -11.41 -3.73 -1.40
CA LEU A 206 -11.53 -3.20 -0.04
C LEU A 206 -11.92 -1.72 -0.04
N LEU A 207 -11.38 -0.92 -0.96
CA LEU A 207 -11.75 0.49 -1.07
C LEU A 207 -13.18 0.64 -1.59
N GLU A 208 -13.54 -0.13 -2.63
CA GLU A 208 -14.91 -0.19 -3.17
C GLU A 208 -15.92 -0.50 -2.06
N ARG A 209 -15.61 -1.47 -1.18
CA ARG A 209 -16.43 -1.80 -0.02
C ARG A 209 -16.63 -0.63 0.94
N ILE A 210 -15.57 0.13 1.24
CA ILE A 210 -15.68 1.31 2.11
C ILE A 210 -16.66 2.30 1.49
N TYR A 211 -16.49 2.64 0.21
CA TYR A 211 -17.35 3.59 -0.48
C TYR A 211 -18.80 3.13 -0.56
N THR A 212 -19.04 1.84 -0.77
CA THR A 212 -20.39 1.26 -0.73
C THR A 212 -21.05 1.51 0.63
N HIS A 213 -20.39 1.15 1.74
CA HIS A 213 -20.97 1.34 3.08
C HIS A 213 -21.20 2.81 3.43
N VAL A 214 -20.30 3.71 3.05
CA VAL A 214 -20.48 5.15 3.30
C VAL A 214 -21.66 5.70 2.47
N SER A 215 -21.77 5.29 1.20
CA SER A 215 -22.88 5.71 0.33
C SER A 215 -24.23 5.17 0.80
N GLU A 216 -24.26 3.91 1.25
CA GLU A 216 -25.45 3.28 1.84
C GLU A 216 -25.87 3.98 3.14
N MET A 217 -24.92 4.32 4.01
CA MET A 217 -25.21 5.07 5.24
C MET A 217 -25.78 6.45 4.91
N ASN A 218 -25.16 7.17 3.98
CA ASN A 218 -25.63 8.48 3.54
C ASN A 218 -27.04 8.45 2.94
N ALA A 219 -27.40 7.37 2.23
CA ALA A 219 -28.71 7.24 1.60
C ALA A 219 -29.84 6.92 2.60
N ASN A 220 -29.50 6.39 3.78
CA ASN A 220 -30.47 5.90 4.77
C ASN A 220 -30.49 6.70 6.08
N SER A 221 -29.70 7.77 6.18
CA SER A 221 -29.59 8.61 7.38
C SER A 221 -30.01 10.06 7.06
N ASP A 222 -30.52 10.78 8.06
CA ASP A 222 -30.77 12.23 7.97
C ASP A 222 -29.49 13.05 8.15
N LEU A 223 -28.36 12.41 8.50
CA LEU A 223 -27.03 13.02 8.64
C LEU A 223 -26.21 12.84 7.36
N GLU A 224 -25.20 13.68 7.16
CA GLU A 224 -24.37 13.66 5.96
C GLU A 224 -23.14 12.75 6.15
N TYR A 225 -22.93 11.80 5.24
CA TYR A 225 -21.74 10.94 5.19
C TYR A 225 -21.05 11.07 3.84
N VAL A 226 -19.78 11.46 3.88
CA VAL A 226 -18.95 11.65 2.68
C VAL A 226 -17.63 10.91 2.84
N TYR A 227 -16.94 10.65 1.74
CA TYR A 227 -15.61 10.05 1.75
C TYR A 227 -14.63 10.85 0.89
N THR A 228 -13.34 10.73 1.20
CA THR A 228 -12.27 11.31 0.39
C THR A 228 -11.80 10.35 -0.69
N ASP A 229 -11.09 10.87 -1.69
CA ASP A 229 -10.29 10.06 -2.61
C ASP A 229 -9.15 9.31 -1.87
N PRO A 230 -8.64 8.19 -2.42
CA PRO A 230 -7.47 7.52 -1.87
C PRO A 230 -6.21 8.36 -2.13
N PHE A 231 -5.07 7.95 -1.57
CA PHE A 231 -3.83 8.72 -1.68
C PHE A 231 -3.29 8.81 -3.11
N GLY A 232 -3.41 7.75 -3.89
CA GLY A 232 -2.93 7.69 -5.27
C GLY A 232 -1.41 7.77 -5.35
N ALA A 233 -0.94 8.38 -6.44
CA ALA A 233 0.47 8.68 -6.70
C ALA A 233 0.73 10.19 -6.53
N ASP A 234 0.20 10.79 -5.46
CA ASP A 234 0.43 12.19 -5.13
C ASP A 234 1.92 12.47 -4.85
N GLU A 235 2.40 13.69 -5.10
CA GLU A 235 3.80 14.08 -4.86
C GLU A 235 4.23 13.81 -3.41
N LEU A 236 3.33 13.98 -2.42
CA LEU A 236 3.64 13.66 -1.03
C LEU A 236 3.95 12.16 -0.83
N ILE A 237 3.28 11.26 -1.57
CA ILE A 237 3.65 9.84 -1.57
C ILE A 237 5.02 9.63 -2.21
N LEU A 238 5.34 10.33 -3.30
CA LEU A 238 6.64 10.22 -3.96
C LEU A 238 7.78 10.69 -3.05
N GLN A 239 7.57 11.78 -2.30
CA GLN A 239 8.51 12.26 -1.29
C GLN A 239 8.70 11.26 -0.15
N ALA A 240 7.63 10.56 0.26
CA ALA A 240 7.77 9.46 1.21
C ALA A 240 8.64 8.33 0.65
N PHE A 241 8.55 8.01 -0.65
CA PHE A 241 9.47 7.06 -1.30
C PHE A 241 10.91 7.57 -1.34
N ASP A 242 11.15 8.86 -1.55
CA ASP A 242 12.51 9.42 -1.49
C ASP A 242 13.12 9.18 -0.10
N GLU A 243 12.34 9.40 0.96
CA GLU A 243 12.75 9.15 2.35
C GLU A 243 13.06 7.67 2.57
N ARG A 244 12.20 6.76 2.09
CA ARG A 244 12.44 5.30 2.16
C ARG A 244 13.70 4.87 1.42
N LEU A 245 13.99 5.50 0.28
CA LEU A 245 15.21 5.25 -0.48
C LEU A 245 16.45 5.71 0.30
N GLN A 246 16.44 6.90 0.90
CA GLN A 246 17.58 7.36 1.71
C GLN A 246 17.81 6.46 2.93
N GLU A 247 16.74 6.00 3.58
CA GLU A 247 16.84 5.07 4.71
C GLU A 247 17.45 3.73 4.28
N ALA A 248 17.04 3.19 3.13
CA ALA A 248 17.62 1.97 2.56
C ALA A 248 19.12 2.14 2.24
N LYS A 249 19.49 3.30 1.66
CA LYS A 249 20.89 3.64 1.33
C LYS A 249 21.78 3.74 2.56
N ASN A 250 21.27 4.34 3.62
CA ASN A 250 22.03 4.65 4.82
C ASN A 250 21.97 3.54 5.87
N GLY A 251 21.26 2.44 5.61
CA GLY A 251 21.06 1.36 6.58
C GLY A 251 20.25 1.80 7.81
N THR A 252 19.40 2.82 7.66
CA THR A 252 18.62 3.43 8.74
C THR A 252 17.12 3.15 8.62
N ALA A 253 16.75 2.16 7.80
CA ALA A 253 15.40 1.61 7.68
C ALA A 253 14.99 0.85 8.97
N ASN A 254 14.96 1.58 10.08
CA ASN A 254 14.54 1.10 11.38
C ASN A 254 13.02 0.91 11.36
N MET A 255 12.59 -0.30 11.02
CA MET A 255 11.22 -0.73 11.26
C MET A 255 10.88 -0.50 12.74
N ASN A 256 9.61 -0.24 13.06
CA ASN A 256 9.08 -0.26 14.42
C ASN A 256 9.35 -1.63 15.06
N CYS A 257 10.54 -1.78 15.61
CA CYS A 257 11.05 -3.03 16.18
C CYS A 257 11.01 -3.00 17.71
N GLN A 258 10.68 -1.86 18.31
CA GLN A 258 10.62 -1.70 19.77
C GLN A 258 9.50 -2.54 20.37
N LEU A 259 8.37 -2.68 19.66
CA LEU A 259 7.22 -3.52 20.05
C LEU A 259 6.87 -4.57 18.97
N CYS A 260 7.84 -4.95 18.13
CA CYS A 260 7.62 -6.00 17.16
C CYS A 260 7.44 -7.34 17.88
N LYS A 261 6.25 -7.95 17.74
CA LYS A 261 5.88 -9.23 18.37
C LYS A 261 6.82 -10.39 18.06
N TYR A 262 7.56 -10.33 16.95
CA TYR A 262 8.56 -11.34 16.59
C TYR A 262 9.89 -11.18 17.35
N ARG A 263 10.19 -9.99 17.90
CA ARG A 263 11.47 -9.67 18.58
C ARG A 263 11.33 -9.51 20.09
N LYS A 264 10.15 -9.10 20.55
CA LYS A 264 9.84 -8.87 21.97
C LYS A 264 8.55 -9.59 22.32
N GLN A 265 8.46 -10.09 23.55
CA GLN A 265 7.19 -10.56 24.08
C GLN A 265 6.24 -9.38 24.19
N VAL A 266 5.11 -9.46 23.47
CA VAL A 266 4.04 -8.48 23.49
C VAL A 266 2.77 -9.19 23.93
N VAL A 267 1.95 -8.50 24.73
CA VAL A 267 0.71 -9.05 25.28
C VAL A 267 -0.17 -9.67 24.19
N GLY A 268 -0.56 -10.93 24.37
CA GLY A 268 -1.40 -11.69 23.44
C GLY A 268 -0.67 -12.30 22.24
N PHE A 269 0.64 -12.12 22.14
CA PHE A 269 1.50 -12.66 21.09
C PHE A 269 2.76 -13.32 21.66
N GLU A 270 2.69 -13.86 22.88
CA GLU A 270 3.80 -14.50 23.57
C GLU A 270 4.43 -15.63 22.73
N GLN A 271 3.59 -16.41 22.03
CA GLN A 271 4.01 -17.48 21.13
C GLN A 271 4.71 -17.00 19.85
N ASP A 272 4.64 -15.71 19.50
CA ASP A 272 5.24 -15.19 18.26
C ASP A 272 6.69 -14.72 18.44
N GLN A 273 7.16 -14.56 19.68
CA GLN A 273 8.52 -14.13 19.96
C GLN A 273 9.54 -15.18 19.48
N GLY A 274 10.50 -14.74 18.65
CA GLY A 274 11.57 -15.59 18.14
C GLY A 274 11.14 -16.54 17.01
N LYS A 275 9.90 -16.45 16.51
CA LYS A 275 9.48 -17.23 15.33
C LYS A 275 10.34 -16.88 14.12
N GLU A 276 10.73 -17.91 13.38
CA GLU A 276 11.45 -17.77 12.12
C GLU A 276 10.58 -17.09 11.06
N GLN A 277 11.24 -16.34 10.17
CA GLN A 277 10.55 -15.75 9.04
C GLN A 277 10.31 -16.81 7.96
N ILE A 278 9.06 -16.97 7.52
CA ILE A 278 8.65 -17.98 6.53
C ILE A 278 7.75 -17.35 5.46
N GLY A 279 7.95 -17.66 4.18
CA GLY A 279 7.12 -17.12 3.11
C GLY A 279 5.71 -17.72 3.11
N HIS A 280 4.68 -16.98 3.56
CA HIS A 280 3.29 -17.48 3.57
C HIS A 280 2.59 -17.37 2.22
N HIS A 281 3.14 -16.55 1.33
CA HIS A 281 2.57 -16.18 0.04
C HIS A 281 2.88 -17.17 -1.09
N LEU A 282 3.76 -18.16 -0.84
CA LEU A 282 4.35 -19.02 -1.88
C LEU A 282 3.29 -19.75 -2.74
N ASN A 283 2.17 -20.16 -2.14
CA ASN A 283 1.10 -20.88 -2.83
C ASN A 283 0.31 -20.03 -3.84
N VAL A 284 0.44 -18.70 -3.79
CA VAL A 284 -0.28 -17.76 -4.67
C VAL A 284 0.66 -16.88 -5.48
N LYS A 285 1.97 -17.10 -5.40
CA LYS A 285 3.00 -16.35 -6.14
C LYS A 285 2.84 -16.60 -7.65
N GLY A 286 2.62 -15.53 -8.42
CA GLY A 286 2.58 -15.58 -9.89
C GLY A 286 1.50 -16.46 -10.53
N ILE A 287 0.39 -16.72 -9.82
CA ILE A 287 -0.69 -17.59 -10.34
C ILE A 287 -1.52 -16.94 -11.47
N LEU A 288 -1.43 -15.62 -11.65
CA LEU A 288 -2.11 -14.87 -12.71
C LEU A 288 -1.08 -14.44 -13.75
N PHE A 289 -1.06 -15.12 -14.89
CA PHE A 289 -0.30 -14.70 -16.07
C PHE A 289 -1.10 -13.68 -16.88
N GLU A 290 -0.53 -12.49 -17.11
CA GLU A 290 -0.99 -11.58 -18.16
C GLU A 290 -0.25 -11.98 -19.45
N GLU A 291 -0.98 -12.30 -20.54
CA GLU A 291 -0.40 -12.80 -21.81
C GLU A 291 0.51 -11.78 -22.54
N ASP A 292 0.55 -10.52 -22.08
CA ASP A 292 1.10 -9.39 -22.85
C ASP A 292 2.60 -9.12 -22.67
N GLU A 293 3.32 -9.85 -21.81
CA GLU A 293 4.77 -9.62 -21.58
C GLU A 293 5.65 -10.80 -22.03
N LYS A 294 5.47 -11.28 -23.27
CA LYS A 294 6.51 -12.10 -23.93
C LYS A 294 7.63 -11.19 -24.50
N PRO A 295 8.91 -11.42 -24.15
CA PRO A 295 10.02 -10.71 -24.78
C PRO A 295 10.15 -11.11 -26.25
N GLN A 296 9.96 -10.13 -27.15
CA GLN A 296 10.37 -10.12 -28.57
C GLN A 296 10.17 -11.42 -29.39
N GLU A 297 8.93 -11.72 -29.78
CA GLU A 297 8.71 -12.37 -31.07
C GLU A 297 8.59 -11.28 -32.14
N LYS A 298 9.52 -11.27 -33.10
CA LYS A 298 9.47 -10.39 -34.28
C LYS A 298 8.09 -10.49 -34.93
N GLN A 299 7.31 -9.41 -34.87
CA GLN A 299 6.02 -9.29 -35.55
C GLN A 299 6.23 -9.37 -37.07
N ASN A 300 6.08 -10.56 -37.65
CA ASN A 300 5.79 -10.70 -39.08
C ASN A 300 4.32 -10.29 -39.29
N SER A 301 4.12 -9.03 -39.65
CA SER A 301 2.85 -8.30 -39.76
C SER A 301 1.90 -8.74 -40.90
N VAL A 302 2.08 -9.93 -41.45
CA VAL A 302 1.24 -10.45 -42.55
C VAL A 302 0.36 -11.63 -42.10
N GLY A 303 0.80 -12.42 -41.12
CA GLY A 303 0.05 -13.61 -40.67
C GLY A 303 -1.17 -13.32 -39.79
N SER A 304 -1.15 -12.24 -39.01
CA SER A 304 -2.23 -11.97 -38.03
C SER A 304 -3.51 -11.41 -38.66
N LYS A 305 -3.43 -10.79 -39.84
CA LYS A 305 -4.62 -10.28 -40.56
C LYS A 305 -5.46 -11.39 -41.19
N ILE A 306 -4.86 -12.53 -41.55
CA ILE A 306 -5.57 -13.64 -42.21
C ILE A 306 -6.37 -14.46 -41.20
N LYS A 307 -5.84 -14.69 -39.99
CA LYS A 307 -6.57 -15.43 -38.93
C LYS A 307 -7.82 -14.68 -38.44
N LYS A 308 -7.72 -13.36 -38.30
CA LYS A 308 -8.85 -12.50 -37.91
C LYS A 308 -9.98 -12.45 -38.95
N MET A 309 -9.70 -12.81 -40.20
CA MET A 309 -10.70 -12.86 -41.28
C MET A 309 -11.38 -14.23 -41.41
N LEU A 310 -10.77 -15.30 -40.88
CA LEU A 310 -11.26 -16.68 -40.99
C LEU A 310 -11.93 -17.21 -39.71
N GLY A 311 -12.00 -16.41 -38.65
CA GLY A 311 -12.72 -16.79 -37.43
C GLY A 311 -12.11 -18.01 -36.69
N ILE A 312 -10.80 -18.18 -36.78
CA ILE A 312 -10.01 -19.12 -35.95
C ILE A 312 -8.91 -18.33 -35.25
#